data_AF-A0A6J0NW74-F1
#
_entry.id   AF-A0A6J0NW74-F1
#
_cell.length_a   1.000
_cell.length_b   1.000
_cell.length_c   1.000
_cell.angle_alpha   90.00
_cell.angle_beta   90.00
_cell.angle_gamma   90.00
#
_symmetry.space_group_name_H-M   'P 1'
#
loop_
_entity.id
_entity.type
_entity.pdbx_description
1 polymer ?
#
loop_
_entity_poly.entity_id
_entity_poly.type
_entity_poly.pdbx_seq_one_letter_code
_entity_poly.pdbx_strand_id
1 'polypeptide(L)'
;MAAKELVTKGLRRTIGTGEDTLVWQDPWVPDETARTPMITQAYDPNLKVSDLIDPARREWDITKLRNVLHPDDIPLVRSLNLSRNPIQDSYCWNLTVSGKYSVKSGYMFAKSKPDEETEFRNQLPSLNPLKEKIFKVKTGEKICHFLWQSLSGAISVNERLFKRHIGNDPSCPRCGMKKKRSTI
;
A
#
# COMPACT_ATOMS: atom_id res chain seq x y z
N MET A 1 2.77 3.16 13.20
CA MET A 1 3.57 3.44 11.99
C MET A 1 2.84 3.14 10.66
N ALA A 2 1.53 2.81 10.66
CA ALA A 2 0.83 2.33 9.46
C ALA A 2 0.63 3.39 8.35
N ALA A 3 0.50 4.68 8.71
CA ALA A 3 0.26 5.74 7.72
C ALA A 3 1.47 5.97 6.79
N LYS A 4 2.70 5.86 7.31
CA LYS A 4 3.92 6.05 6.52
C LYS A 4 4.04 5.00 5.43
N GLU A 5 3.87 3.73 5.78
CA GLU A 5 3.93 2.61 4.83
C GLU A 5 2.89 2.72 3.71
N LEU A 6 1.68 3.15 4.08
CA LEU A 6 0.60 3.35 3.12
C LEU A 6 0.92 4.46 2.12
N VAL A 7 1.46 5.59 2.62
CA VAL A 7 1.87 6.69 1.76
C VAL A 7 3.03 6.25 0.87
N THR A 8 4.05 5.57 1.38
CA THR A 8 5.18 5.10 0.56
C THR A 8 4.74 4.18 -0.58
N LYS A 9 3.71 3.35 -0.37
CA LYS A 9 3.15 2.46 -1.42
C LYS A 9 2.39 3.19 -2.53
N GLY A 10 1.96 4.43 -2.30
CA GLY A 10 1.28 5.25 -3.30
C GLY A 10 2.15 6.31 -3.97
N LEU A 11 3.41 6.44 -3.53
CA LEU A 11 4.39 7.34 -4.13
C LEU A 11 5.04 6.70 -5.35
N ARG A 12 5.28 7.51 -6.37
CA ARG A 12 6.09 7.20 -7.55
C ARG A 12 7.25 8.17 -7.65
N ARG A 13 8.42 7.70 -8.08
CA ARG A 13 9.50 8.59 -8.51
C ARG A 13 9.12 9.35 -9.78
N THR A 14 9.32 10.67 -9.79
CA THR A 14 9.21 11.51 -10.99
C THR A 14 10.58 11.68 -11.61
N ILE A 15 10.68 11.38 -12.91
CA ILE A 15 11.93 11.46 -13.65
C ILE A 15 12.12 12.89 -14.18
N GLY A 16 13.14 13.57 -13.66
CA GLY A 16 13.62 14.84 -14.19
C GLY A 16 14.91 14.61 -14.96
N THR A 17 16.03 14.49 -14.25
CA THR A 17 17.33 14.16 -14.82
C THR A 17 17.54 12.65 -14.97
N GLY A 18 16.91 11.83 -14.13
CA GLY A 18 17.08 10.38 -14.07
C GLY A 18 18.34 9.92 -13.32
N GLU A 19 19.15 10.86 -12.81
CA GLU A 19 20.42 10.60 -12.13
C GLU A 19 20.27 10.06 -10.71
N ASP A 20 19.16 10.38 -10.05
CA ASP A 20 18.89 10.01 -8.65
C ASP A 20 17.88 8.86 -8.55
N THR A 21 17.53 8.26 -9.69
CA THR A 21 16.55 7.17 -9.79
C THR A 21 17.23 5.93 -10.35
N LEU A 22 17.25 4.87 -9.54
CA LEU A 22 17.75 3.56 -9.95
C LEU A 22 16.63 2.77 -10.62
N VAL A 23 16.92 2.23 -11.81
CA VAL A 23 15.92 1.57 -12.65
C VAL A 23 15.22 0.43 -11.90
N TRP A 24 15.98 -0.34 -11.12
CA TRP A 24 15.52 -1.61 -10.53
C TRP A 24 15.20 -1.53 -9.03
N GLN A 25 15.42 -0.38 -8.39
CA GLN A 25 15.20 -0.22 -6.94
C GLN A 25 14.08 0.78 -6.64
N ASP A 26 13.97 1.84 -7.45
CA ASP A 26 12.98 2.88 -7.22
C ASP A 26 11.66 2.58 -7.96
N PRO A 27 10.49 2.86 -7.35
CA PRO A 27 9.21 2.69 -8.01
C PRO A 27 8.90 3.88 -8.93
N TRP A 28 9.36 3.83 -10.18
CA TRP A 28 9.22 4.94 -11.15
C TRP A 28 8.31 4.63 -12.34
N VAL A 29 7.97 3.35 -12.59
CA VAL A 29 7.08 2.96 -13.70
C VAL A 29 5.63 3.31 -13.36
N PRO A 30 4.90 4.03 -14.24
CA PRO A 30 3.53 4.49 -13.98
C PRO A 30 2.51 3.38 -14.27
N ASP A 31 2.42 2.41 -13.38
CA ASP A 31 1.37 1.36 -13.40
C ASP A 31 0.26 1.68 -12.38
N GLU A 32 -0.72 0.79 -12.17
CA GLU A 32 -1.79 0.92 -11.16
C GLU A 32 -1.23 1.32 -9.78
N THR A 33 -0.15 0.64 -9.40
CA THR A 33 0.75 1.11 -8.36
C THR A 33 2.15 1.24 -8.89
N ALA A 34 2.78 2.37 -8.56
CA ALA A 34 4.16 2.62 -8.89
C ALA A 34 5.04 1.44 -8.50
N ARG A 35 5.79 0.94 -9.49
CA ARG A 35 6.64 -0.24 -9.32
C ARG A 35 7.95 -0.07 -10.08
N THR A 36 8.88 -0.96 -9.79
CA THR A 36 10.05 -1.18 -10.62
C THR A 36 9.63 -1.91 -11.91
N PRO A 37 10.43 -1.83 -12.98
CA PRO A 37 10.21 -2.63 -14.17
C PRO A 37 10.26 -4.15 -13.87
N MET A 38 9.63 -4.94 -14.74
CA MET A 38 9.63 -6.39 -14.66
C MET A 38 11.04 -6.92 -14.99
N ILE A 39 11.60 -7.71 -14.08
CA ILE A 39 12.92 -8.32 -14.25
C ILE A 39 12.76 -9.57 -15.14
N THR A 40 13.40 -9.55 -16.30
CA THR A 40 13.34 -10.63 -17.29
C THR A 40 14.66 -11.37 -17.45
N GLN A 41 15.77 -10.70 -17.12
CA GLN A 41 17.14 -11.18 -17.29
C GLN A 41 18.02 -10.65 -16.16
N ALA A 42 19.30 -11.05 -16.16
CA ALA A 42 20.30 -10.43 -15.30
C ALA A 42 20.35 -8.91 -15.57
N TYR A 43 20.35 -8.13 -14.50
CA TYR A 43 20.31 -6.67 -14.58
C TYR A 43 21.44 -6.05 -13.75
N ASP A 44 21.85 -4.84 -14.13
CA ASP A 44 22.80 -4.05 -13.35
C ASP A 44 22.05 -3.28 -12.24
N PRO A 45 22.33 -3.56 -10.95
CA PRO A 45 21.66 -2.90 -9.83
C PRO A 45 21.96 -1.39 -9.73
N ASN A 46 23.02 -0.91 -10.39
CA ASN A 46 23.43 0.50 -10.39
C ASN A 46 22.93 1.27 -11.62
N LEU A 47 22.20 0.61 -12.53
CA LEU A 47 21.66 1.25 -13.73
C LEU A 47 20.72 2.40 -13.35
N LYS A 48 21.02 3.60 -13.85
CA LYS A 48 20.21 4.79 -13.62
C LYS A 48 19.21 5.00 -14.74
N VAL A 49 18.14 5.71 -14.42
CA VAL A 49 17.15 6.09 -15.45
C VAL A 49 17.76 7.05 -16.47
N SER A 50 18.75 7.87 -16.07
CA SER A 50 19.48 8.76 -16.99
C SER A 50 20.19 8.02 -18.12
N ASP A 51 20.66 6.78 -17.88
CA ASP A 51 21.31 5.95 -18.89
C ASP A 51 20.35 5.53 -20.02
N LEU A 52 19.04 5.53 -19.75
CA LEU A 52 17.97 5.20 -20.70
C LEU A 52 17.47 6.42 -21.50
N ILE A 53 18.01 7.61 -21.22
CA ILE A 53 17.62 8.88 -21.84
C ILE A 53 18.72 9.31 -22.83
N ASP A 54 18.31 9.83 -23.99
CA ASP A 54 19.21 10.51 -24.92
C ASP A 54 19.57 11.89 -24.35
N PRO A 55 20.85 12.16 -24.04
CA PRO A 55 21.27 13.42 -23.42
C PRO A 55 21.16 14.63 -24.36
N ALA A 56 21.22 14.42 -25.68
CA ALA A 56 21.13 15.49 -26.66
C ALA A 56 19.68 15.89 -26.95
N ARG A 57 18.79 14.89 -27.06
CA ARG A 57 17.37 15.12 -27.40
C ARG A 57 16.46 15.23 -26.18
N ARG A 58 16.91 14.80 -24.99
CA ARG A 58 16.08 14.67 -23.78
C ARG A 58 14.83 13.82 -24.02
N GLU A 59 14.98 12.77 -24.80
CA GLU A 59 13.94 11.80 -25.13
C GLU A 59 14.37 10.40 -24.71
N TRP A 60 13.41 9.50 -24.53
CA TRP A 60 13.70 8.10 -24.22
C TRP A 60 14.41 7.40 -25.37
N ASP A 61 15.55 6.75 -25.10
CA ASP A 61 16.25 5.94 -26.08
C ASP A 61 15.53 4.59 -26.23
N ILE A 62 14.71 4.48 -27.28
CA ILE A 62 13.88 3.29 -27.54
C ILE A 62 14.73 2.03 -27.70
N THR A 63 15.94 2.15 -28.25
CA THR A 63 16.84 1.01 -28.44
C THR A 63 17.31 0.48 -27.10
N LYS A 64 17.73 1.38 -26.19
CA LYS A 64 18.09 0.99 -24.83
C LYS A 64 16.91 0.45 -24.04
N LEU A 65 15.73 1.08 -24.13
CA LEU A 65 14.53 0.59 -23.47
C LEU A 65 14.17 -0.84 -23.88
N ARG A 66 14.26 -1.18 -25.16
CA ARG A 66 13.99 -2.55 -25.67
C ARG A 66 15.01 -3.58 -25.20
N ASN A 67 16.24 -3.17 -24.96
CA ASN A 67 17.31 -4.05 -24.50
C ASN A 67 17.23 -4.31 -22.99
N VAL A 68 16.71 -3.36 -22.21
CA VAL A 68 16.73 -3.39 -20.75
C VAL A 68 15.37 -3.76 -20.15
N LEU A 69 14.27 -3.24 -20.69
CA LEU A 69 12.94 -3.37 -20.10
C LEU A 69 12.10 -4.46 -20.77
N HIS A 70 11.15 -5.02 -20.01
CA HIS A 70 10.12 -5.88 -20.58
C HIS A 70 9.23 -5.08 -21.55
N PRO A 71 8.78 -5.65 -22.68
CA PRO A 71 7.97 -4.97 -23.69
C PRO A 71 6.72 -4.27 -23.13
N ASP A 72 6.10 -4.81 -22.07
CA ASP A 72 4.92 -4.21 -21.44
C ASP A 72 5.22 -2.93 -20.65
N ASP A 73 6.47 -2.74 -20.18
CA ASP A 73 6.88 -1.54 -19.46
C ASP A 73 7.25 -0.39 -20.38
N ILE A 74 7.69 -0.69 -21.62
CA ILE A 74 8.07 0.31 -22.61
C ILE A 74 6.97 1.35 -22.87
N PRO A 75 5.69 1.00 -23.14
CA PRO A 75 4.64 1.99 -23.34
C PRO A 75 4.39 2.84 -22.10
N LEU A 76 4.48 2.26 -20.90
CA LEU A 76 4.31 2.98 -19.63
C LEU A 76 5.43 4.01 -19.43
N VAL A 77 6.68 3.61 -19.61
CA VAL A 77 7.85 4.49 -19.50
C VAL A 77 7.79 5.61 -20.55
N ARG A 78 7.43 5.28 -21.79
CA ARG A 78 7.29 6.28 -22.87
C ARG A 78 6.20 7.31 -22.61
N SER A 79 5.19 6.98 -21.80
CA SER A 79 4.15 7.94 -21.41
C SER A 79 4.64 9.01 -20.42
N LEU A 80 5.81 8.80 -19.80
CA LEU A 80 6.41 9.79 -18.91
C LEU A 80 7.03 10.92 -19.73
N ASN A 81 6.55 12.13 -19.48
CA ASN A 81 7.12 13.34 -20.07
C ASN A 81 8.43 13.69 -19.37
N LEU A 82 9.52 13.73 -20.13
CA LEU A 82 10.79 14.24 -19.67
C LEU A 82 10.79 15.78 -19.74
N SER A 83 11.22 16.43 -18.67
CA SER A 83 11.39 17.88 -18.67
C SER A 83 12.58 18.26 -19.55
N ARG A 84 12.39 19.27 -20.42
CA ARG A 84 13.50 19.87 -21.19
C ARG A 84 14.49 20.60 -20.28
N ASN A 85 14.00 21.15 -19.17
CA ASN A 85 14.84 21.77 -18.16
C ASN A 85 15.37 20.69 -17.21
N PRO A 86 16.67 20.74 -16.85
CA PRO A 86 17.24 19.81 -15.88
C PRO A 86 16.64 20.09 -14.49
N ILE A 87 15.65 19.29 -14.11
CA ILE A 87 15.04 19.29 -12.78
C ILE A 87 15.47 18.00 -12.08
N GLN A 88 15.75 18.06 -10.80
CA GLN A 88 16.09 16.88 -10.01
C GLN A 88 14.91 15.91 -9.91
N ASP A 89 15.22 14.63 -9.75
CA ASP A 89 14.19 13.62 -9.57
C ASP A 89 13.50 13.83 -8.22
N SER A 90 12.19 13.59 -8.16
CA SER A 90 11.36 13.84 -6.98
C SER A 90 10.32 12.73 -6.81
N TYR A 91 9.30 12.96 -6.00
CA TYR A 91 8.19 12.03 -5.79
C TYR A 91 6.84 12.68 -6.11
N CYS A 92 5.94 11.91 -6.70
CA CYS A 92 4.54 12.29 -6.88
C CYS A 92 3.61 11.20 -6.37
N TRP A 93 2.37 11.58 -6.07
CA TRP A 93 1.30 10.66 -5.76
C TRP A 93 0.76 10.00 -7.04
N ASN A 94 0.98 8.69 -7.20
CA ASN A 94 0.66 7.96 -8.43
C ASN A 94 -0.85 7.93 -8.74
N LEU A 95 -1.69 8.02 -7.71
CA LEU A 95 -3.14 7.81 -7.82
C LEU A 95 -3.92 9.07 -8.20
N THR A 96 -3.23 10.15 -8.53
CA THR A 96 -3.85 11.42 -8.93
C THR A 96 -3.14 11.98 -10.15
N VAL A 97 -3.91 12.49 -11.12
CA VAL A 97 -3.35 13.13 -12.32
C VAL A 97 -2.49 14.35 -11.98
N SER A 98 -2.83 15.08 -10.91
CA SER A 98 -2.04 16.22 -10.43
C SER A 98 -0.72 15.83 -9.74
N GLY A 99 -0.53 14.55 -9.42
CA GLY A 99 0.60 14.06 -8.64
C GLY A 99 0.62 14.52 -7.17
N LYS A 100 -0.43 15.19 -6.69
CA LYS A 100 -0.50 15.75 -5.33
C LYS A 100 -1.22 14.80 -4.38
N TYR A 101 -0.60 14.53 -3.24
CA TYR A 101 -1.23 13.77 -2.17
C TYR A 101 -2.38 14.54 -1.53
N SER A 102 -3.46 13.84 -1.20
CA SER A 102 -4.54 14.33 -0.35
C SER A 102 -4.96 13.24 0.62
N VAL A 103 -5.48 13.61 1.79
CA VAL A 103 -6.00 12.64 2.77
C VAL A 103 -7.11 11.79 2.15
N LYS A 104 -7.95 12.38 1.29
CA LYS A 104 -9.01 11.67 0.56
C LYS A 104 -8.44 10.60 -0.36
N SER A 105 -7.44 10.92 -1.19
CA SER A 105 -6.84 9.95 -2.11
C SER A 105 -6.07 8.84 -1.36
N GLY A 106 -5.38 9.18 -0.27
CA GLY A 106 -4.76 8.20 0.62
C GLY A 106 -5.76 7.25 1.28
N TYR A 107 -6.90 7.76 1.76
CA TYR A 107 -7.96 6.94 2.34
C TYR A 107 -8.59 6.00 1.31
N MET A 108 -8.86 6.48 0.10
CA MET A 108 -9.40 5.64 -0.98
C MET A 108 -8.44 4.50 -1.34
N PHE A 109 -7.14 4.78 -1.40
CA PHE A 109 -6.10 3.77 -1.60
C PHE A 109 -6.04 2.73 -0.48
N ALA A 110 -6.16 3.18 0.78
CA ALA A 110 -6.21 2.29 1.92
C ALA A 110 -7.39 1.32 1.84
N LYS A 111 -8.53 1.83 1.39
CA LYS A 111 -9.75 1.03 1.26
C LYS A 111 -9.70 0.05 0.09
N SER A 112 -8.99 0.38 -1.00
CA SER A 112 -8.88 -0.48 -2.18
C SER A 112 -7.92 -1.66 -2.01
N LYS A 113 -7.06 -1.64 -0.98
CA LYS A 113 -6.16 -2.75 -0.64
C LYS A 113 -6.45 -3.22 0.80
N PRO A 114 -7.60 -3.84 1.07
CA PRO A 114 -7.86 -4.40 2.38
C PRO A 114 -6.86 -5.53 2.64
N ASP A 115 -6.41 -5.66 3.89
CA ASP A 115 -5.71 -6.86 4.32
C ASP A 115 -6.63 -8.09 4.20
N GLU A 116 -6.05 -9.29 4.06
CA GLU A 116 -6.80 -10.56 3.92
C GLU A 116 -7.86 -10.74 5.03
N GLU A 117 -7.56 -10.31 6.26
CA GLU A 117 -8.50 -10.38 7.39
C GLU A 117 -9.68 -9.40 7.21
N THR A 118 -9.45 -8.24 6.57
CA THR A 118 -10.51 -7.30 6.20
C THR A 118 -11.31 -7.77 4.99
N GLU A 119 -10.68 -8.35 3.97
CA GLU A 119 -11.39 -8.97 2.84
C GLU A 119 -12.30 -10.10 3.29
N PHE A 120 -11.78 -11.03 4.10
CA PHE A 120 -12.57 -12.12 4.69
C PHE A 120 -13.76 -11.59 5.50
N ARG A 121 -13.55 -10.55 6.32
CA ARG A 121 -14.64 -9.91 7.08
C ARG A 121 -15.68 -9.25 6.18
N ASN A 122 -15.28 -8.67 5.05
CA ASN A 122 -16.20 -8.04 4.10
C ASN A 122 -17.05 -9.07 3.35
N GLN A 123 -16.60 -10.32 3.23
CA GLN A 123 -17.37 -11.42 2.65
C GLN A 123 -18.41 -12.00 3.63
N LEU A 124 -18.18 -11.84 4.94
CA LEU A 124 -19.11 -12.30 5.96
C LEU A 124 -20.35 -11.39 6.05
N PRO A 125 -21.53 -11.95 6.40
CA PRO A 125 -22.72 -11.14 6.63
C PRO A 125 -22.50 -10.15 7.78
N SER A 126 -23.08 -8.96 7.63
CA SER A 126 -22.99 -7.92 8.65
C SER A 126 -23.52 -8.41 9.99
N LEU A 127 -22.76 -8.16 11.06
CA LEU A 127 -23.19 -8.43 12.43
C LEU A 127 -24.14 -7.36 12.98
N ASN A 128 -24.43 -6.28 12.24
CA ASN A 128 -25.30 -5.20 12.72
C ASN A 128 -26.70 -5.68 13.14
N PRO A 129 -27.39 -6.54 12.37
CA PRO A 129 -28.69 -7.07 12.80
C PRO A 129 -28.62 -7.87 14.10
N LEU A 130 -27.50 -8.57 14.34
CA LEU A 130 -27.26 -9.27 15.60
C LEU A 130 -27.02 -8.29 16.74
N LYS A 131 -26.22 -7.23 16.51
CA LYS A 131 -25.98 -6.17 17.50
C LYS A 131 -27.25 -5.47 17.94
N GLU A 132 -28.18 -5.21 17.02
CA GLU A 132 -29.49 -4.64 17.32
C GLU A 132 -30.36 -5.58 18.15
N LYS A 133 -30.29 -6.90 17.91
CA LYS A 133 -31.05 -7.90 18.67
C LYS A 133 -30.58 -8.03 20.12
N ILE A 134 -29.31 -7.76 20.43
CA ILE A 134 -28.76 -7.85 21.79
C ILE A 134 -29.58 -7.01 22.78
N PHE A 135 -29.93 -5.78 22.41
CA PHE A 135 -30.67 -4.87 23.28
C PHE A 135 -32.16 -5.22 23.42
N LYS A 136 -32.66 -6.19 22.65
CA LYS A 136 -34.03 -6.71 22.77
C LYS A 136 -34.12 -7.95 23.68
N VAL A 137 -32.99 -8.47 24.14
CA VAL A 137 -32.95 -9.64 25.03
C VAL A 137 -33.41 -9.23 26.43
N LYS A 138 -34.28 -10.04 27.05
CA LYS A 138 -34.69 -9.87 28.45
C LYS A 138 -33.54 -10.22 29.40
N THR A 139 -32.58 -9.32 29.56
CA THR A 139 -31.45 -9.44 30.48
C THR A 139 -31.05 -8.06 30.99
N GLY A 140 -30.09 -8.01 31.92
CA GLY A 140 -29.58 -6.74 32.45
C GLY A 140 -28.77 -5.97 31.41
N GLU A 141 -28.84 -4.64 31.44
CA GLU A 141 -28.13 -3.74 30.50
C GLU A 141 -26.62 -4.00 30.45
N LYS A 142 -26.01 -4.33 31.60
CA LYS A 142 -24.59 -4.68 31.69
C LYS A 142 -24.24 -5.90 30.82
N ILE A 143 -25.13 -6.90 30.79
CA ILE A 143 -24.96 -8.11 29.98
C ILE A 143 -25.14 -7.76 28.49
N CYS A 144 -26.15 -6.96 28.15
CA CYS A 144 -26.33 -6.45 26.78
C CYS A 144 -25.08 -5.70 26.28
N HIS A 145 -24.53 -4.79 27.10
CA HIS A 145 -23.33 -4.04 26.75
C HIS A 145 -22.12 -4.96 26.56
N PHE A 146 -21.92 -5.94 27.45
CA PHE A 146 -20.85 -6.92 27.33
C PHE A 146 -20.96 -7.75 26.03
N LEU A 147 -22.16 -8.21 25.68
CA LEU A 147 -22.41 -8.94 24.43
C LEU A 147 -22.14 -8.06 23.21
N TRP A 148 -22.57 -6.79 23.25
CA TRP A 148 -22.28 -5.83 22.20
C TRP A 148 -20.77 -5.57 22.05
N GLN A 149 -20.03 -5.44 23.15
CA GLN A 149 -18.58 -5.29 23.12
C GLN A 149 -17.89 -6.55 22.58
N SER A 150 -18.41 -7.74 22.90
CA SER A 150 -17.91 -9.02 22.39
C SER A 150 -18.02 -9.07 20.86
N LEU A 151 -19.21 -8.80 20.33
CA LEU A 151 -19.52 -8.86 18.90
C LEU A 151 -18.92 -7.70 18.10
N SER A 152 -18.81 -6.50 18.68
CA SER A 152 -18.18 -5.34 18.04
C SER A 152 -16.66 -5.37 18.10
N GLY A 153 -16.11 -6.35 18.79
CA GLY A 153 -14.69 -6.49 18.95
C GLY A 153 -14.05 -5.45 19.88
N ALA A 154 -14.83 -4.87 20.79
CA ALA A 154 -14.42 -3.78 21.68
C ALA A 154 -13.90 -4.25 23.04
N ILE A 155 -13.95 -5.56 23.35
CA ILE A 155 -13.32 -6.09 24.57
C ILE A 155 -11.82 -5.88 24.51
N SER A 156 -11.27 -5.31 25.59
CA SER A 156 -9.85 -5.07 25.83
C SER A 156 -9.09 -6.37 26.08
N VAL A 157 -8.88 -7.15 25.02
CA VAL A 157 -8.00 -8.32 25.03
C VAL A 157 -6.61 -7.88 24.56
N ASN A 158 -5.54 -8.40 25.17
CA ASN A 158 -4.15 -8.08 24.82
C ASN A 158 -3.86 -8.18 23.32
N GLU A 159 -4.37 -9.22 22.65
CA GLU A 159 -4.28 -9.37 21.20
C GLU A 159 -4.80 -8.13 20.45
N ARG A 160 -5.97 -7.61 20.85
CA ARG A 160 -6.59 -6.45 20.19
C ARG A 160 -5.89 -5.15 20.53
N LEU A 161 -5.44 -5.00 21.77
CA LEU A 161 -4.64 -3.85 22.17
C LEU A 161 -3.33 -3.80 21.39
N PHE A 162 -2.66 -4.94 21.23
CA PHE A 162 -1.46 -5.07 20.41
C PHE A 162 -1.73 -4.76 18.93
N LYS A 163 -2.80 -5.33 18.33
CA LYS A 163 -3.21 -5.00 16.96
C LYS A 163 -3.48 -3.51 16.75
N ARG A 164 -4.01 -2.81 17.78
CA ARG A 164 -4.25 -1.36 17.75
C ARG A 164 -3.02 -0.53 18.11
N HIS A 165 -1.86 -1.16 18.32
CA HIS A 165 -0.62 -0.50 18.73
C HIS A 165 -0.73 0.23 20.09
N ILE A 166 -1.61 -0.25 20.97
CA ILE A 166 -1.81 0.26 22.34
C ILE A 166 -1.08 -0.65 23.35
N GLY A 167 -1.06 -1.95 23.11
CA GLY A 167 -0.41 -2.93 23.97
C GLY A 167 0.95 -3.39 23.44
N ASN A 168 1.82 -3.84 24.35
CA ASN A 168 3.19 -4.27 24.03
C ASN A 168 3.32 -5.77 23.74
N ASP A 169 2.41 -6.59 24.28
CA ASP A 169 2.43 -8.05 24.13
C ASP A 169 1.03 -8.58 23.78
N PRO A 170 0.88 -9.36 22.69
CA PRO A 170 -0.40 -9.99 22.33
C PRO A 170 -0.71 -11.23 23.18
N SER A 171 0.19 -11.70 24.04
CA SER A 171 0.04 -12.93 24.81
C SER A 171 -1.00 -12.78 25.94
N CYS A 172 -1.67 -13.89 26.26
CA CYS A 172 -2.62 -13.92 27.38
C CYS A 172 -1.85 -13.79 28.72
N PRO A 173 -2.20 -12.83 29.58
CA PRO A 173 -1.48 -12.63 30.84
C PRO A 173 -1.70 -13.77 31.85
N ARG A 174 -2.72 -14.63 31.62
CA ARG A 174 -3.03 -15.76 32.50
C ARG A 174 -2.33 -17.05 32.12
N CYS A 175 -2.19 -17.34 30.83
CA CYS A 175 -1.61 -18.62 30.35
C CYS A 175 -0.35 -18.46 29.48
N GLY A 176 0.08 -17.23 29.18
CA GLY A 176 1.25 -16.94 28.36
C GLY A 176 1.12 -17.31 26.87
N MET A 177 0.02 -17.95 26.46
CA MET A 177 -0.16 -18.37 25.07
C MET A 177 -0.62 -17.21 24.18
N LYS A 178 -0.08 -17.17 22.96
CA LYS A 178 -0.60 -16.34 21.86
C LYS A 178 -1.81 -17.04 21.23
N LYS A 179 -2.72 -16.26 20.64
CA LYS A 179 -3.88 -16.82 19.94
C LYS A 179 -3.42 -17.71 18.79
N LYS A 180 -3.87 -18.96 18.79
CA LYS A 180 -3.72 -19.87 17.66
C LYS A 180 -4.54 -19.31 16.50
N ARG A 181 -3.90 -19.03 15.35
CA ARG A 181 -4.63 -18.81 14.09
C ARG A 181 -5.42 -20.10 13.84
N SER A 182 -6.74 -20.02 13.89
CA SER A 182 -7.57 -21.12 13.40
C SER A 182 -7.43 -21.07 11.88
N THR A 183 -6.53 -21.89 11.35
CA THR A 183 -6.50 -22.21 9.93
C THR A 183 -7.83 -22.91 9.64
N ILE A 184 -8.69 -22.24 8.87
CA ILE A 184 -9.82 -22.86 8.19
C ILE A 184 -9.42 -22.90 6.72
#